data_AF-A0A7D9LF29-F1
#
_entry.id   AF-A0A7D9LF29-F1
#
_cell.length_a   1.000
_cell.length_b   1.000
_cell.length_c   1.000
_cell.angle_alpha   90.00
_cell.angle_beta   90.00
_cell.angle_gamma   90.00
#
_symmetry.space_group_name_H-M   'P 1'
#
loop_
_entity.id
_entity.type
_entity.pdbx_description
1 polymer ?
#
loop_
_entity_poly.entity_id
_entity_poly.type
_entity_poly.pdbx_seq_one_letter_code
_entity_poly.pdbx_strand_id
1 'polypeptide(L)'
;MERESLKKISEIEDATNLARAKGKADSDYYSAVKASEANKLKLSKEFLELERYRSLTNNLKIYYGPNIPGIFFPNIAEELQKHSKGPIKVNVPSFDNNADKNPSN
;
A
#
# COMPACT_ATOMS: atom_id res chain seq x y z
N MET A 1 34.62 -27.38 -45.13
CA MET A 1 34.37 -25.93 -44.96
C MET A 1 33.01 -25.66 -44.30
N GLU A 2 31.90 -26.28 -44.73
CA GLU A 2 30.57 -26.02 -44.15
C GLU A 2 30.33 -26.56 -42.73
N ARG A 3 30.95 -27.69 -42.35
CA ARG A 3 30.81 -28.22 -40.97
C ARG A 3 31.48 -27.36 -39.91
N GLU A 4 32.54 -26.65 -40.27
CA GLU A 4 33.29 -25.79 -39.35
C GLU A 4 32.57 -24.46 -39.13
N SER A 5 31.91 -23.91 -40.16
CA SER A 5 31.10 -22.70 -40.00
C SER A 5 29.87 -22.94 -39.12
N LEU A 6 29.20 -24.08 -39.28
CA LEU A 6 28.05 -24.47 -38.44
C LEU A 6 28.42 -24.61 -36.96
N LYS A 7 29.57 -25.22 -36.66
CA LYS A 7 30.08 -25.29 -35.27
C LYS A 7 30.32 -23.90 -34.69
N LYS A 8 30.93 -23.02 -35.47
CA LYS A 8 31.25 -21.65 -35.02
C LYS A 8 29.99 -20.84 -34.73
N ILE A 9 28.94 -21.02 -35.53
CA ILE A 9 27.63 -20.39 -35.31
C ILE A 9 27.00 -20.91 -34.01
N SER A 10 27.02 -22.23 -33.79
CA SER A 10 26.50 -22.83 -32.56
C SER A 10 27.24 -22.30 -31.31
N GLU A 11 28.56 -22.22 -31.38
CA GLU A 11 29.39 -21.70 -30.27
C GLU A 11 29.06 -20.23 -29.96
N ILE A 12 28.82 -19.42 -30.98
CA ILE A 12 28.43 -18.01 -30.83
C ILE A 12 27.03 -17.89 -30.21
N GLU A 13 26.09 -18.74 -30.62
CA GLU A 13 24.73 -18.74 -30.10
C GLU A 13 24.71 -19.12 -28.60
N ASP A 14 25.44 -20.16 -28.24
CA ASP A 14 25.58 -20.60 -26.85
C ASP A 14 26.22 -19.51 -25.97
N ALA A 15 27.29 -18.87 -26.46
CA ALA A 15 27.94 -17.78 -25.76
C ALA A 15 26.99 -16.58 -25.56
N THR A 16 26.20 -16.25 -26.58
CA THR A 16 25.22 -15.16 -26.53
C THR A 16 24.10 -15.45 -25.54
N ASN A 17 23.58 -16.68 -25.55
CA ASN A 17 22.53 -17.11 -24.63
C ASN A 17 23.02 -17.15 -23.19
N LEU A 18 24.24 -17.62 -22.95
CA LEU A 18 24.87 -17.61 -21.65
C LEU A 18 25.12 -16.19 -21.13
N ALA A 19 25.59 -15.28 -21.98
CA ALA A 19 25.76 -13.87 -21.62
C ALA A 19 24.42 -13.21 -21.27
N ARG A 20 23.37 -13.47 -22.05
CA ARG A 20 22.01 -12.95 -21.78
C ARG A 20 21.44 -13.50 -20.48
N ALA A 21 21.60 -14.80 -20.21
CA ALA A 21 21.13 -15.44 -18.99
C ALA A 21 21.84 -14.84 -17.75
N LYS A 22 23.15 -14.62 -17.83
CA LYS A 22 23.93 -13.96 -16.77
C LYS A 22 23.46 -12.52 -16.54
N GLY A 23 23.34 -11.73 -17.61
CA GLY A 23 22.88 -10.34 -17.48
C GLY A 23 21.48 -10.23 -16.88
N LYS A 24 20.58 -11.17 -17.20
CA LYS A 24 19.25 -11.24 -16.58
C LYS A 24 19.34 -11.62 -15.10
N ALA A 25 20.12 -12.65 -14.76
CA ALA A 25 20.30 -13.06 -13.37
C ALA A 25 20.89 -11.94 -12.50
N ASP A 26 21.88 -11.20 -13.01
CA ASP A 26 22.50 -10.07 -12.31
C ASP A 26 21.51 -8.90 -12.13
N SER A 27 20.70 -8.61 -13.15
CA SER A 27 19.64 -7.61 -13.08
C SER A 27 18.59 -7.96 -12.03
N ASP A 28 18.13 -9.22 -12.03
CA ASP A 28 17.12 -9.71 -11.10
C ASP A 28 17.65 -9.67 -9.66
N TYR A 29 18.91 -10.08 -9.46
CA TYR A 29 19.59 -9.99 -8.17
C TYR A 29 19.69 -8.55 -7.66
N TYR A 30 20.19 -7.63 -8.50
CA TYR A 30 20.32 -6.22 -8.10
C TYR A 30 18.97 -5.59 -7.75
N SER A 31 17.93 -5.89 -8.54
CA SER A 31 16.58 -5.43 -8.29
C SER A 31 16.02 -5.95 -6.97
N ALA A 32 16.22 -7.24 -6.68
CA ALA A 32 15.76 -7.87 -5.44
C ALA A 32 16.49 -7.31 -4.21
N VAL A 33 17.80 -7.07 -4.30
CA VAL A 33 18.58 -6.45 -3.21
C VAL A 33 18.08 -5.04 -2.93
N LYS A 34 17.91 -4.21 -3.97
CA LYS A 34 17.40 -2.84 -3.81
C LYS A 34 15.99 -2.79 -3.26
N ALA A 35 15.12 -3.71 -3.70
CA ALA A 35 13.77 -3.85 -3.14
C ALA A 35 13.81 -4.24 -1.65
N SER A 36 14.70 -5.16 -1.26
CA SER A 36 14.89 -5.57 0.14
C SER A 36 15.41 -4.43 1.01
N GLU A 37 16.40 -3.66 0.53
CA GLU A 37 16.90 -2.46 1.21
C GLU A 37 15.79 -1.42 1.42
N ALA A 38 15.00 -1.14 0.38
CA ALA A 38 13.88 -0.23 0.46
C ALA A 38 12.80 -0.74 1.44
N ASN A 39 12.52 -2.04 1.44
CA ASN A 39 11.55 -2.64 2.35
C ASN A 39 12.02 -2.59 3.80
N LYS A 40 13.33 -2.73 4.07
CA LYS A 40 13.89 -2.54 5.41
C LYS A 40 13.67 -1.13 5.93
N LEU A 41 13.84 -0.11 5.08
CA LEU A 41 13.56 1.29 5.44
C LEU A 41 12.07 1.54 5.68
N LYS A 42 11.20 0.90 4.88
CA LYS A 42 9.74 0.96 5.04
C LYS A 42 9.21 0.19 6.26
N LEU A 43 9.97 -0.74 6.81
CA LEU A 43 9.59 -1.51 8.01
C LEU A 43 9.82 -0.71 9.31
N SER A 44 9.82 0.62 9.26
CA SER A 44 9.77 1.43 10.47
C SER A 44 8.34 1.48 11.00
N LYS A 45 8.19 1.45 12.33
CA LYS A 45 6.87 1.52 12.97
C LYS A 45 6.10 2.78 12.57
N GLU A 46 6.80 3.90 12.48
CA GLU A 46 6.24 5.20 12.09
C GLU A 46 5.69 5.19 10.65
N PHE A 47 6.40 4.58 9.69
CA PHE A 47 5.94 4.49 8.31
C PHE A 47 4.72 3.57 8.18
N LEU A 48 4.70 2.45 8.90
CA LEU A 48 3.55 1.53 8.91
C LEU A 48 2.31 2.17 9.53
N GLU A 49 2.47 2.98 10.58
CA GLU A 49 1.38 3.76 11.17
C GLU A 49 0.86 4.82 10.19
N LEU A 50 1.76 5.55 9.53
CA LEU A 50 1.39 6.53 8.50
C LEU A 50 0.61 5.88 7.35
N GLU A 51 1.11 4.77 6.79
CA GLU A 51 0.43 4.06 5.70
C GLU A 51 -0.89 3.41 6.13
N ARG A 52 -0.98 2.96 7.39
CA ARG A 52 -2.25 2.52 7.99
C ARG A 52 -3.27 3.66 7.99
N TYR A 53 -2.90 4.85 8.50
CA TYR A 53 -3.80 6.00 8.51
C TYR A 53 -4.19 6.44 7.10
N ARG A 54 -3.24 6.46 6.17
CA ARG A 54 -3.50 6.77 4.76
C ARG A 54 -4.50 5.79 4.13
N SER A 55 -4.32 4.50 4.37
CA SER A 55 -5.21 3.45 3.89
C SER A 55 -6.61 3.54 4.50
N LEU A 56 -6.69 3.89 5.79
CA LEU A 56 -7.96 4.15 6.45
C LEU A 56 -8.67 5.34 5.82
N THR A 57 -8.02 6.48 5.68
CA THR A 57 -8.62 7.70 5.08
C THR A 57 -9.10 7.47 3.66
N ASN A 58 -8.33 6.77 2.82
CA ASN A 58 -8.68 6.55 1.42
C ASN A 58 -9.83 5.55 1.22
N ASN A 59 -9.97 4.57 2.11
CA ASN A 59 -10.94 3.48 1.95
C ASN A 59 -12.11 3.54 2.94
N LEU A 60 -12.15 4.54 3.84
CA LEU A 60 -13.23 4.64 4.83
C LEU A 60 -14.54 4.99 4.14
N LYS A 61 -15.44 4.01 4.05
CA LYS A 61 -16.86 4.29 3.93
C LYS A 61 -17.36 4.65 5.32
N ILE A 62 -17.79 5.90 5.49
CA ILE A 62 -18.28 6.38 6.79
C ILE A 62 -19.65 5.75 7.04
N TYR A 63 -19.69 4.76 7.91
CA TYR A 63 -20.92 4.10 8.34
C TYR A 63 -21.42 4.79 9.60
N TYR A 64 -22.57 5.47 9.49
CA TYR A 64 -23.28 6.04 10.62
C TYR A 64 -24.30 5.02 11.15
N GLY A 65 -24.25 4.71 12.44
CA GLY A 65 -25.15 3.74 13.07
C GLY A 65 -24.77 3.44 14.51
N PRO A 66 -25.64 2.75 15.28
CA PRO A 66 -25.42 2.49 16.71
C PRO A 66 -24.26 1.55 17.01
N ASN A 67 -23.74 0.81 16.02
CA ASN A 67 -22.60 -0.10 16.18
C ASN A 67 -21.67 -0.09 14.96
N ILE A 68 -20.39 0.19 15.18
CA ILE A 68 -19.32 0.07 14.16
C ILE A 68 -18.78 -1.37 14.19
N PRO A 69 -18.59 -2.04 13.03
CA PRO A 69 -18.02 -3.38 12.99
C PRO A 69 -16.64 -3.44 13.67
N GLY A 70 -16.46 -4.38 14.61
CA GLY A 70 -15.23 -4.50 15.42
C GLY A 70 -13.94 -4.78 14.63
N ILE A 71 -14.07 -5.12 13.35
CA ILE A 71 -12.95 -5.35 12.42
C ILE A 71 -12.15 -4.06 12.18
N PHE A 72 -12.78 -2.87 12.26
CA PHE A 72 -12.10 -1.60 11.99
C PHE A 72 -11.16 -1.16 13.12
N PHE A 73 -11.44 -1.60 14.36
CA PHE A 73 -10.69 -1.14 15.53
C PHE A 73 -10.59 -2.24 16.60
N PRO A 74 -9.70 -3.24 16.42
CA PRO A 74 -9.56 -4.34 17.39
C PRO A 74 -9.23 -3.84 18.81
N ASN A 75 -8.42 -2.79 18.93
CA ASN A 75 -8.03 -2.23 20.23
C ASN A 75 -9.11 -1.31 20.82
N ILE A 76 -9.88 -0.61 19.98
CA ILE A 76 -10.96 0.27 20.45
C ILE A 76 -12.19 -0.54 20.85
N ALA A 77 -12.45 -1.70 20.22
CA ALA A 77 -13.53 -2.59 20.65
C ALA A 77 -13.34 -3.05 22.11
N GLU A 78 -12.09 -3.35 22.49
CA GLU A 78 -11.73 -3.71 23.86
C GLU A 78 -11.81 -2.50 24.82
N GLU A 79 -11.48 -1.29 24.33
CA GLU A 79 -11.50 -0.06 25.10
C GLU A 79 -12.92 0.53 25.26
N LEU A 80 -13.80 0.36 24.28
CA LEU A 80 -15.22 0.73 24.32
C LEU A 80 -16.01 -0.17 25.26
N GLN A 81 -15.63 -1.45 25.39
CA GLN A 81 -16.22 -2.33 26.41
C GLN A 81 -15.84 -1.90 27.83
N LYS A 82 -14.63 -1.35 28.02
CA LYS A 82 -14.17 -0.83 29.33
C LYS A 82 -14.78 0.53 29.68
N HIS A 83 -15.06 1.39 28.68
CA HIS A 83 -15.60 2.74 28.88
C HIS A 83 -17.11 2.87 28.64
N SER A 84 -17.83 1.77 28.38
CA SER A 84 -19.31 1.73 28.33
C SER A 84 -19.95 1.84 29.72
N LYS A 85 -19.67 2.94 30.44
CA LYS A 85 -20.52 3.44 31.51
C LYS A 85 -21.02 4.83 31.11
N GLY A 86 -22.12 4.81 30.35
CA GLY A 86 -22.96 5.98 30.07
C GLY A 86 -22.74 6.60 28.68
N PRO A 87 -23.78 7.20 28.08
CA PRO A 87 -23.71 7.76 26.73
C PRO A 87 -22.82 9.01 26.71
N ILE A 88 -21.79 8.98 25.87
CA ILE A 88 -20.94 10.13 25.56
C ILE A 88 -21.78 11.11 24.73
N LYS A 89 -22.10 12.28 25.30
CA LYS A 89 -22.72 13.39 24.57
C LYS A 89 -21.65 14.05 23.69
N VAL A 90 -21.59 13.70 22.42
CA VAL A 90 -20.76 14.41 21.44
C VAL A 90 -21.55 15.62 20.96
N ASN A 91 -21.09 16.83 21.28
CA ASN A 91 -21.65 18.07 20.75
C ASN A 91 -21.23 18.22 19.28
N VAL A 92 -22.09 17.84 18.35
CA VAL A 92 -21.87 18.06 16.93
C VAL A 92 -22.39 19.47 16.62
N PRO A 93 -21.56 20.43 16.18
CA PRO A 93 -22.04 21.74 15.78
C PRO A 93 -22.95 21.59 14.56
N SER A 94 -24.18 22.10 14.68
CA SER A 94 -25.16 22.17 13.59
C SER A 94 -24.60 23.04 12.46
N PHE A 95 -24.41 22.47 11.27
CA PHE A 95 -24.19 23.27 10.06
C PHE A 95 -25.56 23.72 9.52
N ASP A 96 -25.88 25.01 9.72
CA ASP A 96 -27.06 25.65 9.14
C ASP A 96 -26.89 25.80 7.62
N ASN A 97 -27.52 24.93 6.85
CA ASN A 97 -27.64 25.03 5.40
C ASN A 97 -28.69 26.09 5.03
N ASN A 98 -28.42 27.37 5.26
CA ASN A 98 -29.25 28.46 4.75
C ASN A 98 -28.38 29.65 4.35
N ALA A 99 -27.60 29.48 3.28
CA ALA A 99 -26.86 30.59 2.66
C ALA A 99 -26.87 30.47 1.13
N ASP A 100 -28.05 30.27 0.53
CA ASP A 100 -28.26 30.51 -0.91
C ASP A 100 -29.65 31.12 -1.12
N LYS A 101 -29.78 32.41 -0.80
CA LYS A 101 -30.73 33.31 -1.46
C LYS A 101 -29.98 34.55 -1.91
N ASN A 102 -29.48 34.50 -3.14
CA ASN A 102 -28.94 35.64 -3.86
C ASN A 102 -30.09 36.60 -4.22
N PRO A 103 -30.15 37.85 -3.74
CA PRO A 103 -31.06 38.84 -4.29
C PRO A 103 -30.47 39.36 -5.61
N SER A 104 -31.11 38.97 -6.71
CA SER A 104 -30.96 39.61 -8.01
C SER A 104 -31.19 41.11 -7.89
N ASN A 105 -30.21 41.89 -8.32
CA ASN A 105 -30.33 43.31 -8.64
C ASN A 105 -29.63 43.58 -9.97
#